data_AF-A0A9D1QPU1-F1
#
_entry.id   AF-A0A9D1QPU1-F1
#
_cell.length_a   1.000
_cell.length_b   1.000
_cell.length_c   1.000
_cell.angle_alpha   90.00
_cell.angle_beta   90.00
_cell.angle_gamma   90.00
#
_symmetry.space_group_name_H-M   'P 1'
#
loop_
_entity.id
_entity.type
_entity.pdbx_description
1 polymer ?
#
loop_
_entity_poly.entity_id
_entity_poly.type
_entity_poly.pdbx_seq_one_letter_code
_entity_poly.pdbx_strand_id
1 'polypeptide(L)'
;MVLFSFTPSYNDGVIHHLITDISEDDFNVAVGGQVEIIGWLYQYYNTEPHDQVVNITGGPVKKQDIPAATQLFTTDWVVKYMVDNSLGKYWLERHPDSSIKEKLKFLLPSELSVVTDEEKPEEIRVIDNAMGSGHILVYAFDVLMAIYREQGYSSRESAKLILQNNLYGLEIDRRAYQLAYFALMMKARQYNRHALENATIKPHVFVFEDTDDISPELLTLVPDDTLPAIEDLISRFNNARELGSIIDFEGHTYDWQGIETAIENIKIDSLDVFDIQSSKDKLRRILEIAHVMTDSYDVVVTNPPYMNKMDVTLKKYVKKHYTNYASDLFSIFIYRNSQMTKTGGYAAFMTPFVWMFIKTYEKLRKYLIDTKQIDSLIQMEYSAFEEATVPINTFVLKNTKNEQSGTYLRLSDFKGGMNVQRDKVLAAIQNPTIDYLYRTNQANFNKIPGMPIAYWASENLLHDFEVGTRMDKIVTPKQGLATANNNRFLRQWYEVLFSKIKFNATSILDAKQSNKKWFPYNKGGSYRKWYGNYDYVVNWENDG
;
A
#
# COMPACT_ATOMS: atom_id res chain seq x y z
N MET A 1 8.70 -44.83 -18.07
CA MET A 1 7.99 -43.64 -17.59
C MET A 1 7.62 -42.85 -18.83
N VAL A 2 6.37 -42.94 -19.27
CA VAL A 2 5.91 -42.31 -20.52
C VAL A 2 5.65 -40.84 -20.20
N LEU A 3 6.46 -39.95 -20.76
CA LEU A 3 6.16 -38.52 -20.84
C LEU A 3 4.97 -38.37 -21.79
N PHE A 4 3.77 -38.16 -21.25
CA PHE A 4 2.69 -37.60 -22.04
C PHE A 4 3.07 -36.15 -22.37
N SER A 5 3.43 -35.88 -23.63
CA SER A 5 3.42 -34.50 -24.13
C SER A 5 1.97 -34.08 -24.21
N PHE A 6 1.53 -33.18 -23.33
CA PHE A 6 0.26 -32.50 -23.49
C PHE A 6 0.37 -31.64 -24.76
N THR A 7 -0.23 -32.10 -25.87
CA THR A 7 -0.40 -31.28 -27.06
C THR A 7 -1.81 -30.69 -26.98
N PRO A 8 -1.96 -29.39 -26.71
CA PRO A 8 -3.27 -28.77 -26.61
C PRO A 8 -4.00 -28.91 -27.95
N SER A 9 -5.20 -29.47 -27.94
CA SER A 9 -6.05 -29.60 -29.13
C SER A 9 -7.05 -28.43 -29.17
N TYR A 10 -7.17 -27.81 -30.36
CA TYR A 10 -8.14 -26.75 -30.64
C TYR A 10 -9.58 -27.27 -30.79
N ASN A 11 -9.73 -28.56 -31.10
CA ASN A 11 -11.01 -29.16 -31.50
C ASN A 11 -11.67 -29.96 -30.37
N ASP A 12 -10.93 -30.25 -29.29
CA ASP A 12 -11.43 -30.97 -28.12
C ASP A 12 -10.45 -30.74 -26.95
N GLY A 13 -10.95 -30.35 -25.77
CA GLY A 13 -10.15 -30.10 -24.56
C GLY A 13 -10.00 -28.64 -24.13
N VAL A 14 -9.16 -28.38 -23.12
CA VAL A 14 -9.15 -27.11 -22.35
C VAL A 14 -9.00 -25.84 -23.20
N ILE A 15 -8.27 -25.89 -24.31
CA ILE A 15 -8.11 -24.74 -25.22
C ILE A 15 -9.41 -24.46 -25.98
N HIS A 16 -10.12 -25.50 -26.42
CA HIS A 16 -11.44 -25.36 -27.04
C HIS A 16 -12.40 -24.64 -26.08
N HIS A 17 -12.50 -25.13 -24.84
CA HIS A 17 -13.33 -24.52 -23.79
C HIS A 17 -12.98 -23.06 -23.53
N LEU A 18 -11.70 -22.71 -23.39
CA LEU A 18 -11.28 -21.33 -23.16
C LEU A 18 -11.66 -20.38 -24.31
N ILE A 19 -11.80 -20.89 -25.53
CA ILE A 19 -12.15 -20.11 -26.72
C ILE A 19 -13.66 -20.10 -26.97
N THR A 20 -14.39 -21.14 -26.59
CA THR A 20 -15.84 -21.25 -26.85
C THR A 20 -16.72 -20.80 -25.70
N ASP A 21 -16.26 -20.95 -24.46
CA ASP A 21 -17.10 -20.73 -23.26
C ASP A 21 -17.04 -19.26 -22.80
N ILE A 22 -15.98 -18.53 -23.16
CA ILE A 22 -15.82 -17.11 -22.86
C ILE A 22 -16.20 -16.31 -24.11
N SER A 23 -17.18 -15.42 -23.99
CA SER A 23 -17.61 -14.62 -25.13
C SER A 23 -16.52 -13.62 -25.52
N GLU A 24 -16.32 -13.38 -26.82
CA GLU A 24 -15.48 -12.27 -27.28
C GLU A 24 -15.98 -10.91 -26.73
N ASP A 25 -17.30 -10.80 -26.47
CA ASP A 25 -17.91 -9.60 -25.90
C ASP A 25 -17.38 -9.26 -24.49
N ASP A 26 -16.95 -10.27 -23.71
CA ASP A 26 -16.37 -10.05 -22.37
C ASP A 26 -15.04 -9.29 -22.46
N PHE A 27 -14.30 -9.42 -23.56
CA PHE A 27 -13.06 -8.66 -23.81
C PHE A 27 -13.31 -7.37 -24.62
N ASN A 28 -14.52 -7.19 -25.14
CA ASN A 28 -14.86 -6.06 -26.00
C ASN A 28 -15.42 -4.88 -25.19
N VAL A 29 -14.55 -3.90 -24.95
CA VAL A 29 -14.89 -2.67 -24.21
C VAL A 29 -16.06 -1.90 -24.84
N ALA A 30 -16.31 -2.05 -26.16
CA ALA A 30 -17.40 -1.34 -26.82
C ALA A 30 -18.80 -1.84 -26.42
N VAL A 31 -18.91 -3.07 -25.89
CA VAL A 31 -20.17 -3.69 -25.47
C VAL A 31 -20.22 -3.98 -23.97
N GLY A 32 -19.28 -3.45 -23.19
CA GLY A 32 -19.25 -3.55 -21.73
C GLY A 32 -18.21 -4.50 -21.15
N GLY A 33 -17.43 -5.18 -22.00
CA GLY A 33 -16.29 -6.01 -21.60
C GLY A 33 -15.10 -5.21 -21.05
N GLN A 34 -14.09 -5.91 -20.52
CA GLN A 34 -12.91 -5.29 -19.89
C GLN A 34 -11.59 -5.95 -20.29
N VAL A 35 -10.62 -5.14 -20.69
CA VAL A 35 -9.25 -5.57 -21.03
C VAL A 35 -8.52 -6.17 -19.82
N GLU A 36 -8.89 -5.74 -18.61
CA GLU A 36 -8.24 -6.14 -17.37
C GLU A 36 -8.55 -7.59 -16.97
N ILE A 37 -9.52 -8.28 -17.62
CA ILE A 37 -9.94 -9.66 -17.31
C ILE A 37 -8.75 -10.60 -17.17
N ILE A 38 -7.72 -10.46 -18.01
CA ILE A 38 -6.52 -11.30 -17.94
C ILE A 38 -5.70 -10.99 -16.67
N GLY A 39 -5.64 -9.73 -16.25
CA GLY A 39 -5.06 -9.33 -14.96
C GLY A 39 -5.82 -9.95 -13.79
N TRP A 40 -7.15 -9.97 -13.86
CA TRP A 40 -8.01 -10.62 -12.86
C TRP A 40 -7.78 -12.13 -12.79
N LEU A 41 -7.68 -12.82 -13.93
CA LEU A 41 -7.38 -14.26 -13.99
C LEU A 41 -6.02 -14.59 -13.34
N TYR A 42 -5.00 -13.79 -13.63
CA TYR A 42 -3.68 -13.97 -13.02
C TYR A 42 -3.73 -13.83 -11.49
N GLN A 43 -4.51 -12.89 -10.99
CA GLN A 43 -4.68 -12.68 -9.55
C GLN A 43 -5.37 -13.89 -8.89
N TYR A 44 -6.46 -14.41 -9.46
CA TYR A 44 -7.12 -15.60 -8.95
C TYR A 44 -6.23 -16.84 -8.97
N TYR A 45 -5.38 -16.99 -10.01
CA TYR A 45 -4.44 -18.11 -10.10
C TYR A 45 -3.40 -18.09 -8.96
N ASN A 46 -3.05 -16.91 -8.44
CA ASN A 46 -2.07 -16.76 -7.38
C ASN A 46 -2.66 -16.76 -5.95
N THR A 47 -3.98 -16.86 -5.79
CA THR A 47 -4.63 -16.91 -4.46
C THR A 47 -4.18 -18.14 -3.65
N GLU A 48 -4.15 -19.33 -4.25
CA GLU A 48 -3.68 -20.53 -3.56
C GLU A 48 -2.19 -20.43 -3.14
N PRO A 49 -1.26 -20.03 -4.03
CA PRO A 49 0.11 -19.72 -3.64
C PRO A 49 0.22 -18.69 -2.50
N HIS A 50 -0.56 -17.62 -2.55
CA HIS A 50 -0.62 -16.61 -1.48
C HIS A 50 -0.99 -17.25 -0.14
N ASP A 51 -2.11 -18.00 -0.11
CA ASP A 51 -2.58 -18.67 1.11
C ASP A 51 -1.57 -19.69 1.64
N GLN A 52 -0.89 -20.43 0.77
CA GLN A 52 0.15 -21.36 1.17
C GLN A 52 1.31 -20.63 1.84
N VAL A 53 1.80 -19.54 1.24
CA VAL A 53 2.92 -18.76 1.79
C VAL A 53 2.51 -18.11 3.12
N VAL A 54 1.34 -17.49 3.19
CA VAL A 54 0.89 -16.73 4.37
C VAL A 54 0.47 -17.65 5.53
N ASN A 55 -0.25 -18.74 5.25
CA ASN A 55 -0.82 -19.60 6.28
C ASN A 55 0.11 -20.76 6.71
N ILE A 56 0.93 -21.33 5.81
CA ILE A 56 1.72 -22.53 6.12
C ILE A 56 3.09 -22.18 6.71
N THR A 57 3.73 -21.09 6.26
CA THR A 57 5.13 -20.87 6.61
C THR A 57 5.34 -20.40 8.05
N GLY A 58 4.42 -19.64 8.64
CA GLY A 58 4.48 -19.10 10.00
C GLY A 58 5.64 -18.11 10.28
N GLY A 59 6.81 -18.35 9.68
CA GLY A 59 8.06 -17.62 9.76
C GLY A 59 8.25 -16.57 8.66
N PRO A 60 9.48 -16.07 8.47
CA PRO A 60 9.78 -15.02 7.50
C PRO A 60 9.54 -15.44 6.04
N VAL A 61 9.05 -14.50 5.22
CA VAL A 61 8.85 -14.70 3.78
C VAL A 61 10.20 -14.64 3.07
N LYS A 62 10.48 -15.60 2.17
CA LYS A 62 11.73 -15.65 1.38
C LYS A 62 11.59 -14.79 0.13
N LYS A 63 12.71 -14.26 -0.39
CA LYS A 63 12.79 -13.46 -1.64
C LYS A 63 11.88 -13.95 -2.78
N GLN A 64 11.94 -15.23 -3.12
CA GLN A 64 11.15 -15.82 -4.21
C GLN A 64 9.63 -15.87 -3.95
N ASP A 65 9.22 -15.86 -2.68
CA ASP A 65 7.83 -15.97 -2.24
C ASP A 65 7.21 -14.58 -1.95
N ILE A 66 8.00 -13.49 -1.99
CA ILE A 66 7.53 -12.12 -1.75
C ILE A 66 6.38 -11.77 -2.70
N PRO A 67 6.48 -11.95 -4.03
CA PRO A 67 5.37 -11.63 -4.93
C PRO A 67 4.05 -12.30 -4.52
N ALA A 68 4.09 -13.59 -4.19
CA ALA A 68 2.90 -14.32 -3.77
C ALA A 68 2.37 -13.80 -2.42
N ALA A 69 3.25 -13.55 -1.44
CA ALA A 69 2.87 -13.08 -0.10
C ALA A 69 2.26 -11.67 -0.10
N THR A 70 2.65 -10.82 -1.06
CA THR A 70 2.23 -9.41 -1.09
C THR A 70 1.17 -9.11 -2.13
N GLN A 71 0.80 -10.06 -2.98
CA GLN A 71 -0.21 -9.87 -4.01
C GLN A 71 -1.61 -9.74 -3.39
N LEU A 72 -2.03 -8.50 -3.18
CA LEU A 72 -3.33 -8.14 -2.65
C LEU A 72 -4.13 -7.37 -3.68
N PHE A 73 -5.38 -7.77 -3.85
CA PHE A 73 -6.27 -7.25 -4.87
C PHE A 73 -6.87 -5.88 -4.47
N THR A 74 -6.96 -4.93 -5.41
CA THR A 74 -7.62 -3.63 -5.17
C THR A 74 -8.94 -3.57 -5.95
N THR A 75 -10.06 -3.52 -5.24
CA THR A 75 -11.37 -3.39 -5.89
C THR A 75 -11.46 -2.17 -6.80
N ASP A 76 -12.18 -2.31 -7.92
CA ASP A 76 -12.39 -1.26 -8.93
C ASP A 76 -12.80 0.08 -8.30
N TRP A 77 -13.73 0.08 -7.35
CA TRP A 77 -14.18 1.33 -6.73
C TRP A 77 -13.12 2.00 -5.85
N VAL A 78 -12.21 1.23 -5.24
CA VAL A 78 -11.08 1.79 -4.47
C VAL A 78 -10.04 2.37 -5.40
N VAL A 79 -9.73 1.69 -6.52
CA VAL A 79 -8.89 2.26 -7.59
C VAL A 79 -9.46 3.59 -8.05
N LYS A 80 -10.76 3.62 -8.36
CA LYS A 80 -11.46 4.83 -8.79
C LYS A 80 -11.43 5.92 -7.73
N TYR A 81 -11.69 5.60 -6.47
CA TYR A 81 -11.56 6.55 -5.37
C TYR A 81 -10.15 7.17 -5.33
N MET A 82 -9.10 6.33 -5.37
CA MET A 82 -7.73 6.82 -5.28
C MET A 82 -7.37 7.76 -6.43
N VAL A 83 -7.73 7.41 -7.67
CA VAL A 83 -7.42 8.22 -8.86
C VAL A 83 -8.33 9.45 -8.98
N ASP A 84 -9.63 9.33 -8.71
CA ASP A 84 -10.58 10.45 -8.77
C ASP A 84 -10.20 11.55 -7.78
N ASN A 85 -9.82 11.16 -6.55
CA ASN A 85 -9.45 12.10 -5.49
C ASN A 85 -7.97 12.51 -5.51
N SER A 86 -7.17 11.99 -6.44
CA SER A 86 -5.78 12.42 -6.66
C SER A 86 -5.64 13.09 -8.03
N LEU A 87 -5.47 12.34 -9.12
CA LEU A 87 -5.37 12.85 -10.49
C LEU A 87 -6.58 13.69 -10.91
N GLY A 88 -7.80 13.19 -10.69
CA GLY A 88 -9.02 13.92 -11.05
C GLY A 88 -9.11 15.25 -10.32
N LYS A 89 -8.91 15.21 -9.00
CA LYS A 89 -8.89 16.41 -8.16
C LYS A 89 -7.76 17.38 -8.52
N TYR A 90 -6.55 16.89 -8.77
CA TYR A 90 -5.40 17.68 -9.20
C TYR A 90 -5.68 18.48 -10.47
N TRP A 91 -6.37 17.87 -11.44
CA TRP A 91 -6.83 18.58 -12.65
C TRP A 91 -7.91 19.61 -12.34
N LEU A 92 -8.92 19.25 -11.54
CA LEU A 92 -10.02 20.15 -11.17
C LEU A 92 -9.59 21.37 -10.36
N GLU A 93 -8.52 21.28 -9.59
CA GLU A 93 -7.95 22.44 -8.89
C GLU A 93 -7.40 23.50 -9.86
N ARG A 94 -6.97 23.08 -11.07
CA ARG A 94 -6.44 23.97 -12.12
C ARG A 94 -7.50 24.35 -13.15
N HIS A 95 -8.49 23.47 -13.32
CA HIS A 95 -9.60 23.63 -14.25
C HIS A 95 -10.94 23.42 -13.52
N PRO A 96 -11.37 24.37 -12.66
CA PRO A 96 -12.54 24.19 -11.80
C PRO A 96 -13.86 23.98 -12.55
N ASP A 97 -13.94 24.53 -13.76
CA ASP A 97 -15.10 24.42 -14.66
C ASP A 97 -15.06 23.19 -15.58
N SER A 98 -14.06 22.32 -15.40
CA SER A 98 -13.89 21.12 -16.23
C SER A 98 -15.07 20.15 -16.07
N SER A 99 -15.55 19.67 -17.22
CA SER A 99 -16.64 18.68 -17.31
C SER A 99 -16.21 17.29 -16.85
N ILE A 100 -14.91 17.02 -16.68
CA ILE A 100 -14.44 15.70 -16.23
C ILE A 100 -15.01 15.35 -14.86
N LYS A 101 -15.38 16.35 -14.03
CA LYS A 101 -15.98 16.16 -12.72
C LYS A 101 -17.19 15.21 -12.76
N GLU A 102 -17.97 15.25 -13.83
CA GLU A 102 -19.14 14.39 -14.03
C GLU A 102 -18.77 12.91 -14.24
N LYS A 103 -17.53 12.63 -14.63
CA LYS A 103 -17.00 11.28 -14.86
C LYS A 103 -16.33 10.68 -13.63
N LEU A 104 -15.95 11.50 -12.66
CA LEU A 104 -15.25 11.09 -11.43
C LEU A 104 -16.26 10.59 -10.36
N LYS A 105 -16.75 9.36 -10.56
CA LYS A 105 -17.84 8.77 -9.77
C LYS A 105 -17.55 8.69 -8.27
N PHE A 106 -16.30 8.55 -7.87
CA PHE A 106 -15.88 8.38 -6.48
C PHE A 106 -15.15 9.61 -5.92
N LEU A 107 -15.24 10.77 -6.58
CA LEU A 107 -14.76 12.05 -6.05
C LEU A 107 -15.55 12.42 -4.78
N LEU A 108 -14.86 12.53 -3.64
CA LEU A 108 -15.49 12.89 -2.38
C LEU A 108 -15.83 14.38 -2.31
N PRO A 109 -16.93 14.74 -1.62
CA PRO A 109 -17.38 16.12 -1.51
C PRO A 109 -16.40 16.94 -0.65
N SER A 110 -15.59 17.77 -1.33
CA SER A 110 -14.60 18.66 -0.71
C SER A 110 -14.55 20.00 -1.43
N GLU A 111 -14.03 21.03 -0.75
CA GLU A 111 -13.75 22.32 -1.38
C GLU A 111 -12.51 22.18 -2.27
N LEU A 112 -12.60 22.67 -3.51
CA LEU A 112 -11.46 22.69 -4.43
C LEU A 112 -10.67 23.99 -4.21
N SER A 113 -9.37 23.85 -3.96
CA SER A 113 -8.47 24.99 -3.87
C SER A 113 -7.99 25.35 -5.27
N VAL A 114 -8.50 26.44 -5.85
CA VAL A 114 -8.13 26.85 -7.20
C VAL A 114 -6.65 27.23 -7.25
N VAL A 115 -5.91 26.65 -8.19
CA VAL A 115 -4.50 26.95 -8.48
C VAL A 115 -4.42 27.64 -9.83
N THR A 116 -3.55 28.65 -9.95
CA THR A 116 -3.45 29.52 -11.14
C THR A 116 -2.36 29.10 -12.12
N ASP A 117 -1.94 27.83 -12.12
CA ASP A 117 -0.96 27.30 -13.06
C ASP A 117 -1.63 26.71 -14.31
N GLU A 118 -1.20 27.14 -15.49
CA GLU A 118 -1.64 26.60 -16.78
C GLU A 118 -0.82 25.35 -17.13
N GLU A 119 -1.06 24.24 -16.41
CA GLU A 119 -0.38 22.97 -16.68
C GLU A 119 -1.09 22.20 -17.81
N LYS A 120 -0.30 21.78 -18.80
CA LYS A 120 -0.83 21.00 -19.93
C LYS A 120 -1.01 19.53 -19.57
N PRO A 121 -1.94 18.80 -20.21
CA PRO A 121 -2.11 17.37 -19.98
C PRO A 121 -0.80 16.57 -20.11
N GLU A 122 0.09 16.93 -21.04
CA GLU A 122 1.40 16.27 -21.26
C GLU A 122 2.40 16.42 -20.12
N GLU A 123 2.21 17.40 -19.24
CA GLU A 123 3.16 17.72 -18.18
C GLU A 123 2.85 16.95 -16.90
N ILE A 124 1.63 16.39 -16.79
CA ILE A 124 1.15 15.65 -15.63
C ILE A 124 1.77 14.27 -15.56
N ARG A 125 2.52 13.96 -14.52
CA ARG A 125 3.16 12.65 -14.34
C ARG A 125 2.50 11.86 -13.22
N VAL A 126 2.10 10.64 -13.54
CA VAL A 126 1.40 9.70 -12.66
C VAL A 126 2.21 8.42 -12.53
N ILE A 127 2.49 8.00 -11.30
CA ILE A 127 3.21 6.74 -11.04
C ILE A 127 2.43 5.82 -10.11
N ASP A 128 2.50 4.53 -10.42
CA ASP A 128 2.26 3.44 -9.48
C ASP A 128 3.53 2.60 -9.30
N ASN A 129 4.20 2.76 -8.15
CA ASN A 129 5.48 2.10 -7.90
C ASN A 129 5.35 0.72 -7.23
N ALA A 130 4.15 0.15 -7.19
CA ALA A 130 3.88 -1.25 -6.90
C ALA A 130 2.67 -1.69 -7.74
N MET A 131 2.81 -1.55 -9.06
CA MET A 131 1.65 -1.50 -9.97
C MET A 131 0.86 -2.80 -10.10
N GLY A 132 1.45 -3.93 -9.70
CA GLY A 132 0.85 -5.24 -9.93
C GLY A 132 0.50 -5.43 -11.42
N SER A 133 -0.73 -5.83 -11.70
CA SER A 133 -1.25 -6.00 -13.07
C SER A 133 -1.71 -4.68 -13.73
N GLY A 134 -1.48 -3.53 -13.10
CA GLY A 134 -1.66 -2.22 -13.72
C GLY A 134 -3.07 -1.62 -13.66
N HIS A 135 -4.00 -2.15 -12.86
CA HIS A 135 -5.38 -1.64 -12.75
C HIS A 135 -5.45 -0.14 -12.42
N ILE A 136 -4.59 0.35 -11.53
CA ILE A 136 -4.49 1.78 -11.20
C ILE A 136 -4.08 2.60 -12.43
N LEU A 137 -3.05 2.16 -13.16
CA LEU A 137 -2.56 2.82 -14.37
C LEU A 137 -3.60 2.79 -15.50
N VAL A 138 -4.35 1.70 -15.63
CA VAL A 138 -5.43 1.58 -16.63
C VAL A 138 -6.56 2.56 -16.34
N TYR A 139 -6.98 2.72 -15.10
CA TYR A 139 -8.00 3.72 -14.78
C TYR A 139 -7.46 5.16 -14.88
N ALA A 140 -6.20 5.40 -14.46
CA ALA A 140 -5.53 6.69 -14.68
C ALA A 140 -5.46 7.06 -16.17
N PHE A 141 -5.24 6.08 -17.06
CA PHE A 141 -5.32 6.26 -18.51
C PHE A 141 -6.69 6.81 -18.95
N ASP A 142 -7.78 6.27 -18.40
CA ASP A 142 -9.14 6.71 -18.76
C ASP A 142 -9.44 8.14 -18.29
N VAL A 143 -8.98 8.50 -17.09
CA VAL A 143 -9.10 9.87 -16.58
C VAL A 143 -8.27 10.84 -17.44
N LEU A 144 -7.02 10.50 -17.77
CA LEU A 144 -6.19 11.30 -18.67
C LEU A 144 -6.81 11.41 -20.07
N MET A 145 -7.34 10.32 -20.62
CA MET A 145 -8.04 10.35 -21.91
C MET A 145 -9.22 11.33 -21.91
N ALA A 146 -9.96 11.42 -20.80
CA ALA A 146 -11.02 12.41 -20.65
C ALA A 146 -10.46 13.84 -20.61
N ILE A 147 -9.36 14.07 -19.88
CA ILE A 147 -8.66 15.36 -19.80
C ILE A 147 -8.17 15.81 -21.20
N TYR A 148 -7.40 14.96 -21.89
CA TYR A 148 -6.87 15.26 -23.21
C TYR A 148 -7.96 15.59 -24.23
N ARG A 149 -9.06 14.82 -24.23
CA ARG A 149 -10.19 15.07 -25.14
C ARG A 149 -10.87 16.41 -24.86
N GLU A 150 -11.04 16.77 -23.59
CA GLU A 150 -11.59 18.08 -23.20
C GLU A 150 -10.67 19.22 -23.69
N GLN A 151 -9.36 19.01 -23.64
CA GLN A 151 -8.36 19.95 -24.16
C GLN A 151 -8.21 19.93 -25.70
N GLY A 152 -9.07 19.19 -26.42
CA GLY A 152 -9.16 19.21 -27.89
C GLY A 152 -8.25 18.21 -28.61
N TYR A 153 -7.55 17.32 -27.91
CA TYR A 153 -6.69 16.32 -28.52
C TYR A 153 -7.51 15.19 -29.16
N SER A 154 -7.02 14.66 -30.28
CA SER A 154 -7.62 13.47 -30.89
C SER A 154 -7.35 12.23 -30.05
N SER A 155 -8.32 11.32 -29.94
CA SER A 155 -8.17 10.12 -29.08
C SER A 155 -6.96 9.25 -29.46
N ARG A 156 -6.63 9.20 -30.75
CA ARG A 156 -5.47 8.48 -31.28
C ARG A 156 -4.15 9.08 -30.77
N GLU A 157 -4.06 10.40 -30.76
CA GLU A 157 -2.90 11.13 -30.28
C GLU A 157 -2.80 11.08 -28.75
N SER A 158 -3.91 11.32 -28.05
CA SER A 158 -4.00 11.20 -26.59
C SER A 158 -3.49 9.85 -26.11
N ALA A 159 -3.91 8.74 -26.74
CA ALA A 159 -3.47 7.40 -26.35
C ALA A 159 -1.95 7.20 -26.45
N LYS A 160 -1.30 7.84 -27.43
CA LYS A 160 0.16 7.82 -27.55
C LYS A 160 0.80 8.68 -26.46
N LEU A 161 0.34 9.93 -26.30
CA LEU A 161 0.92 10.87 -25.35
C LEU A 161 0.79 10.39 -23.91
N ILE A 162 -0.35 9.78 -23.56
CA ILE A 162 -0.60 9.21 -22.22
C ILE A 162 0.46 8.16 -21.84
N LEU A 163 0.79 7.25 -22.76
CA LEU A 163 1.81 6.24 -22.49
C LEU A 163 3.23 6.81 -22.47
N GLN A 164 3.49 7.87 -23.25
CA GLN A 164 4.84 8.44 -23.41
C GLN A 164 5.21 9.50 -22.37
N ASN A 165 4.23 10.22 -21.83
CA ASN A 165 4.48 11.39 -20.99
C ASN A 165 3.91 11.24 -19.58
N ASN A 166 2.79 10.51 -19.42
CA ASN A 166 2.02 10.58 -18.19
C ASN A 166 2.20 9.37 -17.28
N LEU A 167 2.13 8.15 -17.80
CA LEU A 167 2.01 6.94 -16.98
C LEU A 167 3.35 6.24 -16.76
N TYR A 168 3.68 6.01 -15.48
CA TYR A 168 4.89 5.31 -15.04
C TYR A 168 4.52 4.18 -14.08
N GLY A 169 5.24 3.05 -14.13
CA GLY A 169 4.96 1.92 -13.25
C GLY A 169 6.18 1.07 -12.91
N LEU A 170 6.24 0.57 -11.68
CA LEU A 170 7.31 -0.32 -11.20
C LEU A 170 6.72 -1.56 -10.53
N GLU A 171 7.33 -2.72 -10.79
CA GLU A 171 6.89 -4.01 -10.24
C GLU A 171 8.06 -4.98 -10.02
N ILE A 172 8.01 -5.81 -8.98
CA ILE A 172 9.04 -6.84 -8.71
C ILE A 172 8.72 -8.17 -9.41
N ASP A 173 7.44 -8.45 -9.66
CA ASP A 173 6.96 -9.65 -10.33
C ASP A 173 6.88 -9.46 -11.85
N ARG A 174 7.70 -10.23 -12.57
CA ARG A 174 7.75 -10.20 -14.05
C ARG A 174 6.40 -10.52 -14.70
N ARG A 175 5.60 -11.39 -14.11
CA ARG A 175 4.31 -11.78 -14.69
C ARG A 175 3.28 -10.66 -14.55
N ALA A 176 3.18 -10.07 -13.35
CA ALA A 176 2.36 -8.89 -13.11
C ALA A 176 2.76 -7.72 -14.03
N TYR A 177 4.06 -7.47 -14.17
CA TYR A 177 4.60 -6.49 -15.13
C TYR A 177 4.14 -6.74 -16.58
N GLN A 178 4.23 -7.98 -17.06
CA GLN A 178 3.80 -8.33 -18.43
C GLN A 178 2.31 -8.06 -18.65
N LEU A 179 1.48 -8.29 -17.63
CA LEU A 179 0.04 -8.03 -17.67
C LEU A 179 -0.26 -6.53 -17.65
N ALA A 180 0.44 -5.75 -16.82
CA ALA A 180 0.31 -4.30 -16.81
C ALA A 180 0.70 -3.70 -18.16
N TYR A 181 1.84 -4.13 -18.73
CA TYR A 181 2.27 -3.74 -20.07
C TYR A 181 1.21 -4.07 -21.12
N PHE A 182 0.71 -5.31 -21.12
CA PHE A 182 -0.32 -5.75 -22.05
C PHE A 182 -1.61 -4.92 -21.93
N ALA A 183 -2.10 -4.72 -20.71
CA ALA A 183 -3.33 -3.99 -20.44
C ALA A 183 -3.22 -2.54 -20.95
N LEU A 184 -2.12 -1.84 -20.65
CA LEU A 184 -1.88 -0.48 -21.14
C LEU A 184 -1.77 -0.41 -22.67
N MET A 185 -1.09 -1.38 -23.30
CA MET A 185 -1.00 -1.44 -24.76
C MET A 185 -2.36 -1.73 -25.41
N MET A 186 -3.21 -2.56 -24.79
CA MET A 186 -4.57 -2.80 -25.25
C MET A 186 -5.47 -1.57 -25.07
N LYS A 187 -5.33 -0.84 -23.96
CA LYS A 187 -6.00 0.47 -23.76
C LYS A 187 -5.58 1.47 -24.83
N ALA A 188 -4.29 1.57 -25.16
CA ALA A 188 -3.85 2.41 -26.26
C ALA A 188 -4.40 1.94 -27.61
N ARG A 189 -4.40 0.62 -27.86
CA ARG A 189 -4.95 0.02 -29.09
C ARG A 189 -6.44 0.32 -29.28
N GLN A 190 -7.21 0.38 -28.20
CA GLN A 190 -8.63 0.74 -28.22
C GLN A 190 -8.88 2.07 -28.96
N TYR A 191 -7.96 3.02 -28.84
CA TYR A 191 -8.07 4.35 -29.46
C TYR A 191 -7.13 4.55 -30.67
N ASN A 192 -6.12 3.70 -30.82
CA ASN A 192 -5.17 3.72 -31.92
C ASN A 192 -4.92 2.31 -32.46
N ARG A 193 -5.58 1.96 -33.58
CA ARG A 193 -5.45 0.63 -34.22
C ARG A 193 -4.02 0.22 -34.59
N HIS A 194 -3.10 1.17 -34.72
CA HIS A 194 -1.69 0.93 -35.05
C HIS A 194 -0.78 0.96 -33.80
N ALA A 195 -1.33 1.01 -32.59
CA ALA A 195 -0.56 1.10 -31.35
C ALA A 195 0.46 -0.04 -31.18
N LEU A 196 0.12 -1.25 -31.64
CA LEU A 196 1.00 -2.42 -31.57
C LEU A 196 2.04 -2.49 -32.70
N GLU A 197 1.78 -1.79 -33.80
CA GLU A 197 2.67 -1.76 -34.98
C GLU A 197 3.72 -0.66 -34.85
N ASN A 198 3.41 0.37 -34.05
CA ASN A 198 4.28 1.51 -33.86
C ASN A 198 5.24 1.30 -32.69
N ALA A 199 6.49 0.93 -32.99
CA ALA A 199 7.54 0.71 -32.00
C ALA A 199 7.86 1.92 -31.09
N THR A 200 7.39 3.13 -31.44
CA THR A 200 7.56 4.34 -30.60
C THR A 200 6.53 4.42 -29.47
N ILE A 201 5.44 3.66 -29.52
CA ILE A 201 4.41 3.65 -28.47
C ILE A 201 4.77 2.57 -27.47
N LYS A 202 5.39 2.98 -26.36
CA LYS A 202 5.75 2.09 -25.26
C LYS A 202 5.39 2.75 -23.93
N PRO A 203 4.74 2.03 -23.01
CA PRO A 203 4.49 2.51 -21.65
C PRO A 203 5.80 2.54 -20.85
N HIS A 204 5.94 3.50 -19.93
CA HIS A 204 7.04 3.57 -18.96
C HIS A 204 6.78 2.68 -17.74
N VAL A 205 6.50 1.40 -17.99
CA VAL A 205 6.39 0.39 -16.95
C VAL A 205 7.64 -0.47 -16.96
N PHE A 206 8.11 -0.85 -15.77
CA PHE A 206 9.36 -1.59 -15.61
C PHE A 206 9.23 -2.70 -14.57
N VAL A 207 10.08 -3.72 -14.71
CA VAL A 207 10.23 -4.80 -13.72
C VAL A 207 11.62 -4.73 -13.11
N PHE A 208 11.72 -4.84 -11.78
CA PHE A 208 13.00 -4.90 -11.09
C PHE A 208 13.79 -6.15 -11.49
N GLU A 209 15.09 -5.97 -11.76
CA GLU A 209 16.02 -7.03 -12.11
C GLU A 209 17.23 -6.97 -11.18
N ASP A 210 17.65 -8.13 -10.66
CA ASP A 210 18.89 -8.22 -9.90
C ASP A 210 20.10 -8.07 -10.84
N THR A 211 21.21 -7.60 -10.29
CA THR A 211 22.47 -7.28 -11.01
C THR A 211 23.62 -8.22 -10.70
N ASP A 212 23.38 -9.31 -9.97
CA ASP A 212 24.40 -10.27 -9.54
C ASP A 212 25.04 -11.05 -10.69
N ASP A 213 24.44 -11.00 -11.88
CA ASP A 213 24.89 -11.64 -13.12
C ASP A 213 25.45 -10.63 -14.16
N ILE A 214 25.63 -9.35 -13.81
CA ILE A 214 26.35 -8.41 -14.68
C ILE A 214 27.81 -8.84 -14.78
N SER A 215 28.27 -9.07 -16.01
CA SER A 215 29.66 -9.46 -16.29
C SER A 215 30.65 -8.41 -15.78
N PRO A 216 31.66 -8.80 -14.98
CA PRO A 216 32.75 -7.90 -14.58
C PRO A 216 33.55 -7.37 -15.77
N GLU A 217 33.61 -8.10 -16.88
CA GLU A 217 34.27 -7.67 -18.11
C GLU A 217 33.61 -6.42 -18.69
N LEU A 218 32.29 -6.25 -18.55
CA LEU A 218 31.61 -5.02 -18.94
C LEU A 218 32.18 -3.79 -18.20
N LEU A 219 32.49 -3.92 -16.91
CA LEU A 219 33.02 -2.82 -16.10
C LEU A 219 34.41 -2.38 -16.55
N THR A 220 35.20 -3.28 -17.15
CA THR A 220 36.51 -2.92 -17.72
C THR A 220 36.41 -2.03 -18.97
N LEU A 221 35.22 -1.96 -19.57
CA LEU A 221 34.92 -1.15 -20.75
C LEU A 221 34.29 0.20 -20.41
N VAL A 222 33.97 0.43 -19.13
CA VAL A 222 33.40 1.69 -18.64
C VAL A 222 34.52 2.70 -18.36
N PRO A 223 34.37 3.98 -18.74
CA PRO A 223 35.32 5.04 -18.39
C PRO A 223 35.51 5.22 -16.88
N ASP A 224 36.77 5.40 -16.44
CA ASP A 224 37.18 5.50 -15.01
C ASP A 224 36.42 6.57 -14.22
N ASP A 225 36.00 7.66 -14.86
CA ASP A 225 35.25 8.76 -14.23
C ASP A 225 33.78 8.40 -13.93
N THR A 226 33.18 7.52 -14.73
CA THR A 226 31.79 7.04 -14.56
C THR A 226 31.70 5.71 -13.81
N LEU A 227 32.79 4.94 -13.77
CA LEU A 227 32.83 3.61 -13.17
C LEU A 227 32.33 3.57 -11.72
N PRO A 228 32.73 4.47 -10.79
CA PRO A 228 32.24 4.41 -9.40
C PRO A 228 30.72 4.58 -9.28
N ALA A 229 30.11 5.39 -10.15
CA ALA A 229 28.68 5.61 -10.16
C ALA A 229 27.92 4.38 -10.68
N ILE A 230 28.45 3.73 -11.72
CA ILE A 230 27.92 2.48 -12.26
C ILE A 230 28.06 1.33 -11.25
N GLU A 231 29.21 1.21 -10.58
CA GLU A 231 29.42 0.22 -9.53
C GLU A 231 28.45 0.42 -8.35
N ASP A 232 28.20 1.66 -7.94
CA ASP A 232 27.22 1.96 -6.89
C ASP A 232 25.79 1.60 -7.33
N LEU A 233 25.38 1.93 -8.56
CA LEU A 233 24.08 1.51 -9.12
C LEU A 233 23.93 -0.01 -9.13
N ILE A 234 24.93 -0.73 -9.65
CA ILE A 234 24.95 -2.20 -9.63
C ILE A 234 24.81 -2.70 -8.20
N SER A 235 25.58 -2.14 -7.25
CA SER A 235 25.52 -2.58 -5.85
C SER A 235 24.14 -2.42 -5.21
N ARG A 236 23.39 -1.37 -5.57
CA ARG A 236 22.03 -1.11 -5.05
C ARG A 236 21.00 -2.08 -5.61
N PHE A 237 21.14 -2.45 -6.88
CA PHE A 237 20.21 -3.35 -7.56
C PHE A 237 20.53 -4.83 -7.35
N ASN A 238 21.60 -5.19 -6.63
CA ASN A 238 21.97 -6.59 -6.36
C ASN A 238 20.83 -7.43 -5.75
N ASN A 239 19.91 -6.80 -5.00
CA ASN A 239 18.71 -7.44 -4.45
C ASN A 239 17.42 -6.73 -4.87
N ALA A 240 17.39 -6.14 -6.07
CA ALA A 240 16.26 -5.36 -6.56
C ALA A 240 14.94 -6.14 -6.59
N ARG A 241 14.96 -7.46 -6.81
CA ARG A 241 13.73 -8.27 -6.82
C ARG A 241 13.13 -8.51 -5.42
N GLU A 242 13.91 -8.24 -4.37
CA GLU A 242 13.46 -8.25 -2.98
C GLU A 242 13.09 -6.84 -2.48
N LEU A 243 13.89 -5.84 -2.84
CA LEU A 243 13.73 -4.47 -2.38
C LEU A 243 12.68 -3.70 -3.20
N GLY A 244 12.66 -3.88 -4.51
CA GLY A 244 11.81 -3.12 -5.41
C GLY A 244 11.91 -1.61 -5.19
N SER A 245 10.75 -0.94 -5.09
CA SER A 245 10.66 0.52 -4.99
C SER A 245 11.17 1.12 -3.67
N ILE A 246 11.59 0.29 -2.71
CA ILE A 246 12.27 0.76 -1.49
C ILE A 246 13.80 0.81 -1.62
N ILE A 247 14.37 0.60 -2.82
CA ILE A 247 15.78 0.93 -3.05
C ILE A 247 15.97 2.42 -2.74
N ASP A 248 16.86 2.68 -1.81
CA ASP A 248 17.19 4.01 -1.32
C ASP A 248 18.21 4.70 -2.22
N PHE A 249 17.94 5.94 -2.61
CA PHE A 249 18.84 6.83 -3.35
C PHE A 249 19.10 8.13 -2.57
N GLU A 250 18.59 8.25 -1.34
CA GLU A 250 18.71 9.47 -0.54
C GLU A 250 20.18 9.86 -0.33
N GLY A 251 20.50 11.14 -0.57
CA GLY A 251 21.85 11.68 -0.42
C GLY A 251 22.84 11.36 -1.55
N HIS A 252 22.38 10.76 -2.65
CA HIS A 252 23.22 10.44 -3.80
C HIS A 252 22.86 11.31 -5.00
N THR A 253 23.88 11.79 -5.72
CA THR A 253 23.75 12.56 -6.95
C THR A 253 24.51 11.84 -8.05
N TYR A 254 23.81 11.47 -9.11
CA TYR A 254 24.39 10.83 -10.28
C TYR A 254 24.45 11.81 -11.44
N ASP A 255 25.56 11.79 -12.18
CA ASP A 255 25.59 12.35 -13.54
C ASP A 255 24.93 11.35 -14.47
N TRP A 256 23.61 11.41 -14.54
CA TRP A 256 22.83 10.47 -15.35
C TRP A 256 23.19 10.50 -16.83
N GLN A 257 23.44 11.69 -17.38
CA GLN A 257 23.79 11.84 -18.78
C GLN A 257 25.18 11.27 -19.07
N GLY A 258 26.14 11.48 -18.17
CA GLY A 258 27.46 10.86 -18.24
C GLY A 258 27.39 9.34 -18.18
N ILE A 259 26.60 8.79 -17.25
CA ILE A 259 26.40 7.33 -17.11
C ILE A 259 25.75 6.74 -18.37
N GLU A 260 24.68 7.36 -18.88
CA GLU A 260 24.02 6.90 -20.10
C GLU A 260 25.02 6.89 -21.27
N THR A 261 25.71 8.01 -21.49
CA THR A 261 26.72 8.15 -22.56
C THR A 261 27.82 7.11 -22.45
N ALA A 262 28.31 6.84 -21.23
CA ALA A 262 29.32 5.81 -20.97
C ALA A 262 28.82 4.42 -21.37
N ILE A 263 27.60 4.05 -20.96
CA ILE A 263 26.98 2.76 -21.29
C ILE A 263 26.80 2.64 -22.81
N GLU A 264 26.27 3.67 -23.47
CA GLU A 264 26.02 3.65 -24.91
C GLU A 264 27.31 3.45 -25.73
N ASN A 265 28.41 4.06 -25.29
CA ASN A 265 29.71 4.00 -25.94
C ASN A 265 30.48 2.68 -25.74
N ILE A 266 30.00 1.77 -24.88
CA ILE A 266 30.60 0.42 -24.72
C ILE A 266 30.56 -0.29 -26.07
N LYS A 267 31.73 -0.61 -26.61
CA LYS A 267 31.91 -1.37 -27.85
C LYS A 267 31.99 -2.85 -27.54
N ILE A 268 31.18 -3.64 -28.23
CA ILE A 268 31.09 -5.09 -28.04
C ILE A 268 31.76 -5.77 -29.22
N ASP A 269 32.67 -6.70 -28.91
CA ASP A 269 33.34 -7.51 -29.92
C ASP A 269 32.34 -8.46 -30.60
N SER A 270 32.56 -8.74 -31.88
CA SER A 270 31.63 -9.55 -32.71
C SER A 270 31.34 -10.97 -32.21
N LEU A 271 32.17 -11.52 -31.31
CA LEU A 271 32.03 -12.86 -30.74
C LEU A 271 31.30 -12.88 -29.39
N ASP A 272 31.10 -11.72 -28.75
CA ASP A 272 30.48 -11.50 -27.42
C ASP A 272 30.59 -12.67 -26.43
N VAL A 273 31.81 -13.10 -26.15
CA VAL A 273 32.09 -14.33 -25.38
C VAL A 273 31.65 -14.21 -23.91
N PHE A 274 31.55 -12.98 -23.39
CA PHE A 274 31.26 -12.69 -22.00
C PHE A 274 29.83 -12.16 -21.78
N ASP A 275 28.95 -12.26 -22.78
CA ASP A 275 27.56 -11.77 -22.73
C ASP A 275 27.47 -10.27 -22.31
N ILE A 276 28.38 -9.48 -22.86
CA ILE A 276 28.52 -8.05 -22.60
C ILE A 276 27.28 -7.31 -23.13
N GLN A 277 26.70 -7.76 -24.24
CA GLN A 277 25.46 -7.17 -24.77
C GLN A 277 24.29 -7.31 -23.78
N SER A 278 24.08 -8.50 -23.23
CA SER A 278 23.03 -8.74 -22.23
C SER A 278 23.24 -7.91 -20.96
N SER A 279 24.49 -7.85 -20.48
CA SER A 279 24.87 -7.02 -19.33
C SER A 279 24.64 -5.53 -19.59
N LYS A 280 24.99 -5.05 -20.79
CA LYS A 280 24.75 -3.66 -21.23
C LYS A 280 23.27 -3.34 -21.28
N ASP A 281 22.46 -4.21 -21.89
CA ASP A 281 21.01 -4.02 -21.99
C ASP A 281 20.33 -4.04 -20.62
N LYS A 282 20.82 -4.89 -19.70
CA LYS A 282 20.35 -4.91 -18.32
C LYS A 282 20.68 -3.60 -17.60
N LEU A 283 21.92 -3.12 -17.74
CA LEU A 283 22.34 -1.87 -17.12
C LEU A 283 21.53 -0.67 -17.63
N ARG A 284 21.17 -0.64 -18.93
CA ARG A 284 20.24 0.35 -19.49
C ARG A 284 18.87 0.31 -18.80
N ARG A 285 18.27 -0.87 -18.64
CA ARG A 285 16.96 -1.01 -17.96
C ARG A 285 17.01 -0.61 -16.49
N ILE A 286 18.12 -0.90 -15.81
CA ILE A 286 18.33 -0.46 -14.41
C ILE A 286 18.44 1.05 -14.33
N LEU A 287 19.12 1.69 -15.28
CA LEU A 287 19.22 3.14 -15.37
C LEU A 287 17.83 3.77 -15.54
N GLU A 288 16.98 3.21 -16.42
CA GLU A 288 15.59 3.64 -16.59
C GLU A 288 14.79 3.52 -15.29
N ILE A 289 14.93 2.41 -14.55
CA ILE A 289 14.27 2.24 -13.25
C ILE A 289 14.79 3.25 -12.23
N ALA A 290 16.10 3.46 -12.15
CA ALA A 290 16.71 4.42 -11.23
C ALA A 290 16.23 5.85 -11.51
N HIS A 291 16.06 6.23 -12.78
CA HIS A 291 15.44 7.48 -13.18
C HIS A 291 14.01 7.60 -12.64
N VAL A 292 13.16 6.61 -12.91
CA VAL A 292 11.77 6.60 -12.42
C VAL A 292 11.70 6.68 -10.89
N MET A 293 12.63 6.04 -10.17
CA MET A 293 12.67 6.05 -8.71
C MET A 293 13.18 7.35 -8.09
N THR A 294 13.90 8.16 -8.85
CA THR A 294 14.52 9.42 -8.38
C THR A 294 13.80 10.67 -8.89
N ASP A 295 12.86 10.50 -9.82
CA ASP A 295 12.02 11.57 -10.35
C ASP A 295 10.90 11.99 -9.37
N SER A 296 10.24 13.09 -9.69
CA SER A 296 9.08 13.61 -8.95
C SER A 296 7.82 13.60 -9.80
N TYR A 297 6.69 13.30 -9.17
CA TYR A 297 5.41 13.05 -9.82
C TYR A 297 4.32 13.96 -9.27
N ASP A 298 3.43 14.41 -10.14
CA ASP A 298 2.25 15.20 -9.76
C ASP A 298 1.27 14.32 -8.98
N VAL A 299 1.20 13.04 -9.36
CA VAL A 299 0.33 12.06 -8.73
C VAL A 299 1.05 10.74 -8.50
N VAL A 300 1.00 10.24 -7.27
CA VAL A 300 1.48 8.90 -6.91
C VAL A 300 0.28 8.09 -6.40
N VAL A 301 -0.10 7.00 -7.08
CA VAL A 301 -1.21 6.16 -6.63
C VAL A 301 -0.74 4.72 -6.54
N THR A 302 -0.90 4.08 -5.37
CA THR A 302 -0.44 2.70 -5.22
C THR A 302 -1.19 1.92 -4.16
N ASN A 303 -1.29 0.61 -4.35
CA ASN A 303 -1.57 -0.35 -3.27
C ASN A 303 -0.24 -1.02 -2.88
N PRO A 304 0.48 -0.51 -1.86
CA PRO A 304 1.81 -0.99 -1.53
C PRO A 304 1.76 -2.41 -0.93
N PRO A 305 2.88 -3.15 -0.93
CA PRO A 305 2.95 -4.48 -0.31
C PRO A 305 2.75 -4.42 1.21
N TYR A 306 1.96 -5.35 1.78
CA TYR A 306 1.73 -5.47 3.23
C TYR A 306 2.58 -6.61 3.78
N MET A 307 3.69 -6.30 4.43
CA MET A 307 4.62 -7.33 4.91
C MET A 307 5.45 -6.83 6.10
N ASN A 308 5.18 -7.39 7.28
CA ASN A 308 5.98 -7.21 8.49
C ASN A 308 6.90 -8.41 8.82
N LYS A 309 6.66 -9.58 8.21
CA LYS A 309 7.46 -10.80 8.39
C LYS A 309 8.65 -10.86 7.40
N MET A 310 9.45 -9.81 7.42
CA MET A 310 10.65 -9.69 6.58
C MET A 310 11.74 -10.65 7.04
N ASP A 311 12.50 -11.18 6.09
CA ASP A 311 13.70 -11.98 6.37
C ASP A 311 14.83 -11.14 7.01
N VAL A 312 15.96 -11.77 7.32
CA VAL A 312 17.07 -11.09 8.00
C VAL A 312 17.70 -10.00 7.12
N THR A 313 17.81 -10.23 5.81
CA THR A 313 18.44 -9.33 4.86
C THR A 313 17.60 -8.09 4.66
N LEU A 314 16.33 -8.26 4.29
CA LEU A 314 15.36 -7.19 4.11
C LEU A 314 15.17 -6.41 5.41
N LYS A 315 15.05 -7.09 6.56
CA LYS A 315 14.90 -6.44 7.87
C LYS A 315 16.12 -5.59 8.23
N LYS A 316 17.34 -6.03 7.90
CA LYS A 316 18.56 -5.24 8.13
C LYS A 316 18.57 -4.01 7.23
N TYR A 317 18.18 -4.16 5.96
CA TYR A 317 18.08 -3.07 5.00
C TYR A 317 17.08 -2.00 5.47
N VAL A 318 15.82 -2.38 5.72
CA VAL A 318 14.79 -1.40 6.11
C VAL A 318 15.12 -0.70 7.43
N LYS A 319 15.77 -1.38 8.39
CA LYS A 319 16.20 -0.74 9.64
C LYS A 319 17.33 0.26 9.43
N LYS A 320 18.22 0.01 8.48
CA LYS A 320 19.33 0.89 8.14
C LYS A 320 18.84 2.16 7.42
N HIS A 321 17.97 2.00 6.44
CA HIS A 321 17.54 3.08 5.54
C HIS A 321 16.25 3.78 6.00
N TYR A 322 15.37 3.08 6.72
CA TYR A 322 14.03 3.55 7.07
C TYR A 322 13.69 3.35 8.54
N THR A 323 14.65 3.52 9.46
CA THR A 323 14.50 3.23 10.91
C THR A 323 13.16 3.67 11.52
N ASN A 324 12.65 4.85 11.14
CA ASN A 324 11.40 5.42 11.69
C ASN A 324 10.11 4.81 11.11
N TYR A 325 10.21 4.08 10.00
CA TYR A 325 9.09 3.58 9.19
C TYR A 325 9.18 2.07 8.91
N ALA A 326 10.27 1.42 9.34
CA ALA A 326 10.67 0.03 9.03
C ALA A 326 9.83 -1.09 9.66
N SER A 327 8.66 -0.79 10.21
CA SER A 327 7.85 -1.80 10.91
C SER A 327 7.06 -2.70 9.96
N ASP A 328 6.68 -2.16 8.80
CA ASP A 328 5.97 -2.84 7.72
C ASP A 328 6.30 -2.12 6.40
N LEU A 329 6.31 -2.84 5.28
CA LEU A 329 6.62 -2.25 3.97
C LEU A 329 5.66 -1.15 3.57
N PHE A 330 4.35 -1.28 3.84
CA PHE A 330 3.38 -0.23 3.48
C PHE A 330 3.74 1.12 4.11
N SER A 331 4.30 1.11 5.33
CA SER A 331 4.70 2.33 6.05
C SER A 331 5.92 2.99 5.40
N ILE A 332 6.84 2.20 4.84
CA ILE A 332 7.97 2.71 4.04
C ILE A 332 7.47 3.31 2.73
N PHE A 333 6.53 2.65 2.05
CA PHE A 333 5.91 3.16 0.82
C PHE A 333 5.16 4.47 1.05
N ILE A 334 4.38 4.61 2.13
CA ILE A 334 3.74 5.89 2.48
C ILE A 334 4.80 7.00 2.58
N TYR A 335 5.90 6.74 3.28
CA TYR A 335 6.99 7.72 3.41
C TYR A 335 7.64 8.03 2.05
N ARG A 336 8.12 7.03 1.32
CA ARG A 336 8.82 7.17 0.02
C ARG A 336 7.94 7.86 -1.02
N ASN A 337 6.70 7.42 -1.19
CA ASN A 337 5.80 7.96 -2.20
C ASN A 337 5.44 9.41 -1.89
N SER A 338 5.32 9.77 -0.61
CA SER A 338 5.11 11.16 -0.21
C SER A 338 6.32 12.06 -0.48
N GLN A 339 7.55 11.49 -0.60
CA GLN A 339 8.76 12.21 -1.01
C GLN A 339 8.84 12.37 -2.53
N MET A 340 8.38 11.36 -3.28
CA MET A 340 8.32 11.39 -4.75
C MET A 340 7.20 12.28 -5.29
N THR A 341 6.25 12.68 -4.45
CA THR A 341 5.14 13.56 -4.85
C THR A 341 5.63 15.00 -4.91
N LYS A 342 5.42 15.70 -6.02
CA LYS A 342 5.73 17.14 -6.16
C LYS A 342 4.92 17.96 -5.16
N THR A 343 5.43 19.14 -4.77
CA THR A 343 4.67 20.09 -3.96
C THR A 343 3.34 20.43 -4.64
N GLY A 344 2.24 20.38 -3.89
CA GLY A 344 0.89 20.57 -4.43
C GLY A 344 0.29 19.34 -5.13
N GLY A 345 1.10 18.32 -5.43
CA GLY A 345 0.66 17.04 -5.96
C GLY A 345 0.00 16.13 -4.92
N TYR A 346 -0.49 14.97 -5.36
CA TYR A 346 -1.25 14.04 -4.54
C TYR A 346 -0.64 12.64 -4.48
N ALA A 347 -0.69 12.02 -3.31
CA ALA A 347 -0.36 10.62 -3.10
C ALA A 347 -1.57 9.86 -2.56
N ALA A 348 -2.00 8.79 -3.21
CA ALA A 348 -3.16 7.99 -2.80
C ALA A 348 -2.79 6.53 -2.54
N PHE A 349 -3.38 5.96 -1.49
CA PHE A 349 -3.00 4.65 -0.97
C PHE A 349 -4.20 3.81 -0.55
N MET A 350 -4.03 2.49 -0.60
CA MET A 350 -4.81 1.51 0.17
C MET A 350 -3.86 0.78 1.11
N THR A 351 -4.12 0.77 2.43
CA THR A 351 -3.19 0.17 3.41
C THR A 351 -3.91 -0.39 4.63
N PRO A 352 -3.25 -1.23 5.46
CA PRO A 352 -3.74 -1.54 6.78
C PRO A 352 -3.87 -0.28 7.64
N PHE A 353 -5.03 -0.02 8.25
CA PHE A 353 -5.24 1.22 9.00
C PHE A 353 -4.58 1.29 10.38
N VAL A 354 -3.82 0.26 10.78
CA VAL A 354 -3.11 0.20 12.08
C VAL A 354 -2.18 1.41 12.29
N TRP A 355 -1.66 1.99 11.21
CA TRP A 355 -0.83 3.19 11.25
C TRP A 355 -1.54 4.39 11.84
N MET A 356 -2.87 4.43 11.81
CA MET A 356 -3.66 5.52 12.37
C MET A 356 -3.62 5.58 13.90
N PHE A 357 -3.29 4.47 14.59
CA PHE A 357 -3.56 4.35 16.03
C PHE A 357 -2.36 3.90 16.87
N ILE A 358 -1.63 2.86 16.44
CA ILE A 358 -0.71 2.18 17.36
C ILE A 358 0.63 2.92 17.48
N LYS A 359 1.31 2.77 18.62
CA LYS A 359 2.59 3.42 18.94
C LYS A 359 3.69 3.14 17.90
N THR A 360 3.69 1.96 17.30
CA THR A 360 4.66 1.55 16.26
C THR A 360 4.78 2.56 15.13
N TYR A 361 3.67 3.21 14.74
CA TYR A 361 3.62 4.15 13.62
C TYR A 361 3.51 5.62 14.05
N GLU A 362 3.80 5.93 15.32
CA GLU A 362 3.75 7.32 15.84
C GLU A 362 4.68 8.26 15.07
N LYS A 363 5.88 7.80 14.71
CA LYS A 363 6.82 8.60 13.89
C LYS A 363 6.31 8.85 12.47
N LEU A 364 5.66 7.86 11.85
CA LEU A 364 5.01 8.03 10.56
C LEU A 364 3.89 9.07 10.64
N ARG A 365 2.98 8.94 11.63
CA ARG A 365 1.91 9.91 11.83
C ARG A 365 2.44 11.32 12.05
N LYS A 366 3.46 11.48 12.88
CA LYS A 366 4.12 12.78 13.09
C LYS A 366 4.64 13.37 11.78
N TYR A 367 5.38 12.58 11.00
CA TYR A 367 5.89 13.02 9.69
C TYR A 367 4.76 13.47 8.75
N LEU A 368 3.68 12.69 8.65
CA LEU A 368 2.54 13.03 7.80
C LEU A 368 1.86 14.31 8.28
N ILE A 369 1.55 14.43 9.57
CA ILE A 369 0.85 15.60 10.14
C ILE A 369 1.67 16.88 9.97
N ASP A 370 2.99 16.79 10.09
CA ASP A 370 3.90 17.95 10.01
C ASP A 370 4.15 18.42 8.57
N THR A 371 4.06 17.51 7.58
CA THR A 371 4.61 17.77 6.23
C THR A 371 3.64 17.52 5.07
N LYS A 372 2.49 16.90 5.32
CA LYS A 372 1.48 16.54 4.32
C LYS A 372 0.10 16.97 4.82
N GLN A 373 -0.86 17.10 3.90
CA GLN A 373 -2.26 17.24 4.25
C GLN A 373 -2.97 15.92 4.00
N ILE A 374 -3.71 15.39 4.98
CA ILE A 374 -4.65 14.28 4.75
C ILE A 374 -5.90 14.88 4.11
N ASP A 375 -6.00 14.77 2.79
CA ASP A 375 -7.09 15.35 2.00
C ASP A 375 -8.39 14.57 2.21
N SER A 376 -8.30 13.24 2.08
CA SER A 376 -9.43 12.37 2.39
C SER A 376 -9.00 10.99 2.88
N LEU A 377 -9.88 10.32 3.60
CA LEU A 377 -9.66 8.97 4.11
C LEU A 377 -10.98 8.21 4.30
N ILE A 378 -11.03 6.97 3.82
CA ILE A 378 -12.13 6.04 4.02
C ILE A 378 -11.63 4.90 4.90
N GLN A 379 -12.12 4.83 6.13
CA GLN A 379 -11.85 3.74 7.07
C GLN A 379 -12.93 2.67 6.89
N MET A 380 -12.55 1.50 6.37
CA MET A 380 -13.49 0.43 6.07
C MET A 380 -13.83 -0.42 7.31
N GLU A 381 -14.80 -1.32 7.16
CA GLU A 381 -15.07 -2.37 8.14
C GLU A 381 -13.93 -3.39 8.20
N TYR A 382 -13.69 -3.95 9.40
CA TYR A 382 -12.51 -4.76 9.71
C TYR A 382 -12.36 -5.98 8.81
N SER A 383 -13.47 -6.56 8.38
CA SER A 383 -13.54 -7.77 7.55
C SER A 383 -14.18 -7.48 6.19
N ALA A 384 -14.23 -6.22 5.76
CA ALA A 384 -14.80 -5.85 4.47
C ALA A 384 -13.99 -6.40 3.27
N PHE A 385 -12.70 -6.59 3.47
CA PHE A 385 -11.78 -7.10 2.46
C PHE A 385 -11.61 -8.59 2.67
N GLU A 386 -12.18 -9.39 1.78
CA GLU A 386 -12.23 -10.85 1.93
C GLU A 386 -10.88 -11.50 1.58
N GLU A 387 -10.10 -10.82 0.74
CA GLU A 387 -8.82 -11.25 0.20
C GLU A 387 -7.68 -11.16 1.23
N ALA A 388 -7.86 -10.40 2.31
CA ALA A 388 -6.95 -10.43 3.46
C ALA A 388 -7.69 -10.12 4.76
N THR A 389 -7.42 -10.90 5.82
CA THR A 389 -7.96 -10.66 7.16
C THR A 389 -7.22 -9.52 7.89
N VAL A 390 -7.11 -8.36 7.24
CA VAL A 390 -6.41 -7.18 7.75
C VAL A 390 -7.34 -5.97 7.66
N PRO A 391 -7.45 -5.17 8.73
CA PRO A 391 -8.24 -3.94 8.69
C PRO A 391 -7.62 -2.92 7.73
N ILE A 392 -8.33 -2.56 6.66
CA ILE A 392 -7.83 -1.66 5.61
C ILE A 392 -8.51 -0.29 5.59
N ASN A 393 -7.78 0.72 5.15
CA ASN A 393 -8.30 2.00 4.71
C ASN A 393 -7.82 2.33 3.30
N THR A 394 -8.46 3.32 2.69
CA THR A 394 -7.90 4.02 1.54
C THR A 394 -7.91 5.52 1.82
N PHE A 395 -6.88 6.23 1.39
CA PHE A 395 -6.72 7.65 1.73
C PHE A 395 -5.86 8.39 0.71
N VAL A 396 -5.99 9.71 0.71
CA VAL A 396 -5.29 10.64 -0.16
C VAL A 396 -4.55 11.66 0.68
N LEU A 397 -3.28 11.88 0.35
CA LEU A 397 -2.42 12.91 0.89
C LEU A 397 -2.15 13.96 -0.19
N LYS A 398 -2.26 15.25 0.15
CA LYS A 398 -1.70 16.33 -0.67
C LYS A 398 -0.32 16.68 -0.13
N ASN A 399 0.67 16.85 -1.01
CA ASN A 399 2.01 17.29 -0.60
C ASN A 399 2.05 18.81 -0.40
N THR A 400 1.35 19.25 0.63
CA THR A 400 1.40 20.61 1.16
C THR A 400 1.33 20.54 2.68
N LYS A 401 1.67 21.64 3.36
CA LYS A 401 1.45 21.74 4.81
C LYS A 401 -0.04 21.95 5.08
N ASN A 402 -0.45 21.62 6.30
CA ASN A 402 -1.82 21.69 6.76
C ASN A 402 -2.49 23.06 6.47
N GLU A 403 -3.40 23.07 5.50
CA GLU A 403 -4.08 24.29 5.07
C GLU A 403 -5.60 24.21 5.27
N GLN A 404 -6.21 23.01 5.30
CA GLN A 404 -7.67 22.85 5.27
C GLN A 404 -8.16 21.61 6.02
N SER A 405 -9.48 21.52 6.20
CA SER A 405 -10.11 20.33 6.79
C SER A 405 -10.13 19.18 5.80
N GLY A 406 -9.71 17.99 6.23
CA GLY A 406 -9.83 16.77 5.43
C GLY A 406 -11.25 16.19 5.47
N THR A 407 -11.57 15.31 4.53
CA THR A 407 -12.86 14.59 4.45
C THR A 407 -12.69 13.11 4.81
N TYR A 408 -13.37 12.66 5.86
CA TYR A 408 -13.18 11.31 6.41
C TYR A 408 -14.49 10.54 6.41
N LEU A 409 -14.49 9.29 5.93
CA LEU A 409 -15.62 8.37 6.03
C LEU A 409 -15.31 7.25 7.01
N ARG A 410 -16.16 7.08 8.03
CA ARG A 410 -16.05 5.99 8.99
C ARG A 410 -17.05 4.90 8.66
N LEU A 411 -16.60 3.86 7.97
CA LEU A 411 -17.47 2.76 7.54
C LEU A 411 -17.39 1.52 8.43
N SER A 412 -16.63 1.59 9.53
CA SER A 412 -16.38 0.44 10.41
C SER A 412 -17.61 -0.17 11.07
N ASP A 413 -18.75 0.52 11.08
CA ASP A 413 -20.02 0.00 11.62
C ASP A 413 -20.88 -0.70 10.54
N PHE A 414 -20.52 -0.60 9.25
CA PHE A 414 -21.24 -1.21 8.14
C PHE A 414 -20.63 -2.57 7.79
N LYS A 415 -21.13 -3.62 8.46
CA LYS A 415 -20.72 -5.00 8.20
C LYS A 415 -21.07 -5.45 6.78
N GLY A 416 -20.17 -6.22 6.18
CA GLY A 416 -20.29 -6.77 4.84
C GLY A 416 -19.07 -6.44 3.98
N GLY A 417 -18.96 -7.12 2.84
CA GLY A 417 -17.81 -6.99 1.94
C GLY A 417 -17.74 -5.64 1.22
N MET A 418 -16.76 -5.52 0.32
CA MET A 418 -16.43 -4.30 -0.41
C MET A 418 -17.60 -3.64 -1.17
N ASN A 419 -18.61 -4.40 -1.58
CA ASN A 419 -19.82 -3.84 -2.21
C ASN A 419 -20.64 -2.97 -1.25
N VAL A 420 -20.76 -3.37 0.02
CA VAL A 420 -21.46 -2.57 1.04
C VAL A 420 -20.68 -1.29 1.32
N GLN A 421 -19.35 -1.40 1.42
CA GLN A 421 -18.48 -0.23 1.60
C GLN A 421 -18.65 0.77 0.44
N ARG A 422 -18.59 0.29 -0.81
CA ARG A 422 -18.82 1.08 -2.02
C ARG A 422 -20.13 1.84 -1.98
N ASP A 423 -21.23 1.15 -1.66
CA ASP A 423 -22.57 1.76 -1.66
C ASP A 423 -22.69 2.85 -0.58
N LYS A 424 -22.02 2.67 0.57
CA LYS A 424 -21.95 3.69 1.63
C LYS A 424 -21.12 4.91 1.23
N VAL A 425 -20.03 4.72 0.48
CA VAL A 425 -19.25 5.83 -0.10
C VAL A 425 -20.11 6.63 -1.06
N LEU A 426 -20.80 5.96 -1.99
CA LEU A 426 -21.68 6.63 -2.96
C LEU A 426 -22.82 7.40 -2.28
N ALA A 427 -23.41 6.84 -1.22
CA ALA A 427 -24.42 7.54 -0.42
C ALA A 427 -23.87 8.81 0.25
N ALA A 428 -22.63 8.79 0.74
CA ALA A 428 -21.98 9.97 1.33
C ALA A 428 -21.61 11.04 0.29
N ILE A 429 -21.26 10.63 -0.93
CA ILE A 429 -21.05 11.55 -2.06
C ILE A 429 -22.36 12.26 -2.44
N GLN A 430 -23.47 11.51 -2.51
CA GLN A 430 -24.79 12.05 -2.81
C GLN A 430 -25.35 12.92 -1.68
N ASN A 431 -25.05 12.58 -0.42
CA ASN A 431 -25.48 13.33 0.76
C ASN A 431 -24.30 13.66 1.70
N PRO A 432 -23.63 14.81 1.50
CA PRO A 432 -22.47 15.21 2.29
C PRO A 432 -22.76 15.57 3.75
N THR A 433 -24.00 15.46 4.22
CA THR A 433 -24.39 15.71 5.63
C THR A 433 -24.65 14.43 6.42
N ILE A 434 -24.27 13.27 5.88
CA ILE A 434 -24.47 11.97 6.53
C ILE A 434 -23.60 11.82 7.78
N ASP A 435 -24.08 11.08 8.78
CA ASP A 435 -23.51 10.99 10.13
C ASP A 435 -22.17 10.25 10.23
N TYR A 436 -21.82 9.46 9.22
CA TYR A 436 -20.53 8.79 9.10
C TYR A 436 -19.52 9.52 8.22
N LEU A 437 -19.85 10.74 7.74
CA LEU A 437 -18.92 11.67 7.09
C LEU A 437 -18.47 12.72 8.11
N TYR A 438 -17.15 12.84 8.27
CA TYR A 438 -16.52 13.75 9.20
C TYR A 438 -15.64 14.74 8.45
N ARG A 439 -15.55 15.96 8.99
CA ARG A 439 -14.61 16.99 8.57
C ARG A 439 -13.84 17.47 9.77
N THR A 440 -12.51 17.40 9.72
CA THR A 440 -11.64 17.92 10.77
C THR A 440 -10.36 18.46 10.16
N ASN A 441 -9.80 19.49 10.77
CA ASN A 441 -8.44 19.89 10.51
C ASN A 441 -7.48 18.90 11.20
N GLN A 442 -6.43 18.47 10.49
CA GLN A 442 -5.47 17.50 11.02
C GLN A 442 -4.63 18.02 12.19
N ALA A 443 -4.55 19.35 12.40
CA ALA A 443 -3.92 19.93 13.58
C ALA A 443 -4.52 19.40 14.88
N ASN A 444 -5.80 19.01 14.86
CA ASN A 444 -6.47 18.40 16.01
C ASN A 444 -5.83 17.06 16.43
N PHE A 445 -5.18 16.33 15.52
CA PHE A 445 -4.51 15.07 15.87
C PHE A 445 -3.32 15.28 16.80
N ASN A 446 -2.66 16.45 16.75
CA ASN A 446 -1.54 16.79 17.66
C ASN A 446 -1.99 16.99 19.12
N LYS A 447 -3.28 17.24 19.34
CA LYS A 447 -3.83 17.48 20.68
C LYS A 447 -3.86 16.22 21.54
N ILE A 448 -3.91 15.04 20.91
CA ILE A 448 -3.97 13.76 21.62
C ILE A 448 -2.55 13.14 21.63
N PRO A 449 -1.99 12.78 22.81
CA PRO A 449 -0.69 12.12 22.89
C PRO A 449 -0.60 10.87 22.01
N GLY A 450 0.51 10.73 21.27
CA GLY A 450 0.70 9.66 20.27
C GLY A 450 0.07 9.96 18.90
N MET A 451 -0.57 11.12 18.74
CA MET A 451 -1.12 11.65 17.49
C MET A 451 -2.02 10.67 16.72
N PRO A 452 -3.00 10.00 17.33
CA PRO A 452 -3.91 9.12 16.60
C PRO A 452 -4.73 9.93 15.58
N ILE A 453 -5.01 9.33 14.41
CA ILE A 453 -5.87 9.91 13.37
C ILE A 453 -7.34 9.71 13.78
N ALA A 454 -7.74 10.33 14.89
CA ALA A 454 -9.05 10.22 15.50
C ALA A 454 -9.99 11.33 15.00
N TYR A 455 -10.32 11.29 13.71
CA TYR A 455 -11.10 12.33 13.03
C TYR A 455 -12.56 12.47 13.51
N TRP A 456 -13.04 11.51 14.29
CA TRP A 456 -14.35 11.54 14.95
C TRP A 456 -14.30 12.09 16.39
N ALA A 457 -13.13 12.49 16.88
CA ALA A 457 -12.98 13.02 18.23
C ALA A 457 -13.79 14.31 18.37
N SER A 458 -14.71 14.35 19.33
CA SER A 458 -15.49 15.55 19.64
C SER A 458 -14.60 16.65 20.21
N GLU A 459 -15.00 17.91 20.05
CA GLU A 459 -14.33 19.06 20.66
C GLU A 459 -14.16 18.92 22.19
N ASN A 460 -15.15 18.35 22.89
CA ASN A 460 -15.04 18.11 24.34
C ASN A 460 -13.90 17.13 24.69
N LEU A 461 -13.76 16.05 23.91
CA LEU A 461 -12.68 15.08 24.09
C LEU A 461 -11.31 15.74 23.82
N LEU A 462 -11.21 16.54 22.76
CA LEU A 462 -9.97 17.27 22.45
C LEU A 462 -9.63 18.26 23.56
N HIS A 463 -10.63 19.00 24.05
CA HIS A 463 -10.49 19.92 25.17
C HIS A 463 -9.98 19.22 26.43
N ASP A 464 -10.53 18.06 26.78
CA ASP A 464 -10.08 17.26 27.93
C ASP A 464 -8.60 16.86 27.82
N PHE A 465 -8.10 16.57 26.61
CA PHE A 465 -6.67 16.30 26.41
C PHE A 465 -5.79 17.55 26.47
N GLU A 466 -6.31 18.71 26.07
CA GLU A 466 -5.59 19.99 26.08
C GLU A 466 -5.45 20.56 27.49
N VAL A 467 -6.53 20.54 28.29
CA VAL A 467 -6.56 21.17 29.62
C VAL A 467 -6.47 20.16 30.78
N GLY A 468 -6.82 18.90 30.53
CA GLY A 468 -6.86 17.87 31.56
C GLY A 468 -5.48 17.47 32.06
N THR A 469 -5.41 17.12 33.35
CA THR A 469 -4.19 16.56 33.92
C THR A 469 -4.13 15.06 33.64
N ARG A 470 -3.11 14.62 32.90
CA ARG A 470 -2.90 13.20 32.62
C ARG A 470 -2.75 12.39 33.92
N MET A 471 -3.37 11.21 33.96
CA MET A 471 -3.35 10.32 35.13
C MET A 471 -1.93 9.94 35.56
N ASP A 472 -1.00 9.75 34.62
CA ASP A 472 0.39 9.38 34.91
C ASP A 472 1.21 10.49 35.58
N LYS A 473 0.71 11.74 35.57
CA LYS A 473 1.26 12.83 36.39
C LYS A 473 0.76 12.80 37.84
N ILE A 474 -0.35 12.13 38.09
CA ILE A 474 -1.01 12.09 39.41
C ILE A 474 -0.67 10.80 40.15
N VAL A 475 -0.75 9.67 39.44
CA VAL A 475 -0.52 8.33 40.00
C VAL A 475 0.23 7.46 39.01
N THR A 476 1.24 6.74 39.49
CA THR A 476 1.89 5.70 38.70
C THR A 476 0.99 4.47 38.66
N PRO A 477 0.50 4.03 37.49
CA PRO A 477 -0.26 2.79 37.42
C PRO A 477 0.63 1.62 37.84
N LYS A 478 0.10 0.73 38.67
CA LYS A 478 0.75 -0.51 39.08
C LYS A 478 -0.04 -1.70 38.54
N GLN A 479 0.68 -2.72 38.08
CA GLN A 479 0.07 -4.02 37.85
C GLN A 479 -0.40 -4.56 39.22
N GLY A 480 -1.61 -5.11 39.26
CA GLY A 480 -2.08 -5.87 40.41
C GLY A 480 -1.31 -7.20 40.57
N LEU A 481 -1.84 -8.11 41.37
CA LEU A 481 -1.26 -9.45 41.55
C LEU A 481 -1.08 -10.16 40.19
N ALA A 482 0.16 -10.55 39.86
CA ALA A 482 0.49 -11.26 38.62
C ALA A 482 0.84 -12.71 38.93
N THR A 483 0.07 -13.66 38.41
CA THR A 483 0.26 -15.09 38.70
C THR A 483 1.45 -15.71 37.96
N ALA A 484 1.90 -15.10 36.86
CA ALA A 484 2.93 -15.58 35.91
C ALA A 484 2.67 -16.98 35.29
N ASN A 485 1.74 -17.78 35.82
CA ASN A 485 1.28 -19.05 35.31
C ASN A 485 -0.18 -19.29 35.72
N ASN A 486 -1.11 -18.87 34.85
CA ASN A 486 -2.54 -19.00 35.10
C ASN A 486 -2.98 -20.45 35.36
N ASN A 487 -2.44 -21.42 34.62
CA ASN A 487 -2.84 -22.83 34.73
C ASN A 487 -2.45 -23.44 36.08
N ARG A 488 -1.34 -22.99 36.67
CA ARG A 488 -0.89 -23.45 37.98
C ARG A 488 -1.64 -22.77 39.13
N PHE A 489 -1.85 -21.46 39.03
CA PHE A 489 -2.27 -20.65 40.18
C PHE A 489 -3.74 -20.23 40.18
N LEU A 490 -4.48 -20.33 39.08
CA LEU A 490 -5.87 -19.91 39.03
C LEU A 490 -6.83 -21.10 38.94
N ARG A 491 -7.89 -21.03 39.72
CA ARG A 491 -9.05 -21.94 39.63
C ARG A 491 -10.32 -21.13 39.70
N GLN A 492 -11.39 -21.62 39.10
CA GLN A 492 -12.71 -21.09 39.42
C GLN A 492 -13.05 -21.48 40.87
N TRP A 493 -13.78 -20.63 41.59
CA TRP A 493 -14.02 -20.84 43.03
C TRP A 493 -14.68 -22.19 43.33
N TYR A 494 -15.44 -22.75 42.38
CA TYR A 494 -16.11 -24.04 42.48
C TYR A 494 -15.23 -25.25 42.11
N GLU A 495 -14.04 -25.06 41.54
CA GLU A 495 -13.10 -26.15 41.19
C GLU A 495 -12.29 -26.64 42.41
N VAL A 496 -12.33 -25.92 43.52
CA VAL A 496 -11.52 -26.18 44.71
C VAL A 496 -12.41 -26.39 45.93
N LEU A 497 -11.86 -27.04 46.96
CA LEU A 497 -12.58 -27.23 48.21
C LEU A 497 -12.90 -25.86 48.84
N PHE A 498 -14.19 -25.57 49.03
CA PHE A 498 -14.67 -24.32 49.62
C PHE A 498 -14.02 -24.01 50.98
N SER A 499 -13.77 -25.05 51.79
CA SER A 499 -13.08 -24.94 53.09
C SER A 499 -11.62 -24.49 53.00
N LYS A 500 -11.00 -24.54 51.81
CA LYS A 500 -9.64 -24.05 51.54
C LYS A 500 -9.60 -22.62 50.98
N ILE A 501 -10.77 -21.96 50.86
CA ILE A 501 -10.88 -20.59 50.37
C ILE A 501 -11.02 -19.61 51.54
N LYS A 502 -10.32 -18.47 51.47
CA LYS A 502 -10.52 -17.31 52.37
C LYS A 502 -11.03 -16.12 51.56
N PHE A 503 -12.34 -15.88 51.57
CA PHE A 503 -12.96 -14.81 50.78
C PHE A 503 -12.74 -13.39 51.32
N ASN A 504 -12.47 -13.26 52.62
CA ASN A 504 -12.45 -11.98 53.32
C ASN A 504 -11.09 -11.68 53.96
N ALA A 505 -9.99 -12.12 53.32
CA ALA A 505 -8.65 -11.77 53.78
C ALA A 505 -8.43 -10.25 53.62
N THR A 506 -7.98 -9.58 54.69
CA THR A 506 -7.78 -8.11 54.68
C THR A 506 -6.32 -7.69 54.63
N SER A 507 -5.38 -8.63 54.83
CA SER A 507 -3.94 -8.38 54.78
C SER A 507 -3.16 -9.67 54.48
N ILE A 508 -1.88 -9.53 54.14
CA ILE A 508 -0.94 -10.67 53.96
C ILE A 508 -0.82 -11.48 55.26
N LEU A 509 -0.80 -10.82 56.43
CA LEU A 509 -0.72 -11.49 57.72
C LEU A 509 -1.96 -12.33 58.01
N ASP A 510 -3.16 -11.78 57.76
CA ASP A 510 -4.43 -12.51 57.88
C ASP A 510 -4.48 -13.70 56.90
N ALA A 511 -4.04 -13.51 55.66
CA ALA A 511 -3.95 -14.58 54.68
C ALA A 511 -3.05 -15.74 55.17
N LYS A 512 -1.84 -15.44 55.67
CA LYS A 512 -0.92 -16.44 56.25
C LYS A 512 -1.52 -17.14 57.47
N GLN A 513 -2.07 -16.39 58.42
CA GLN A 513 -2.65 -16.93 59.64
C GLN A 513 -3.89 -17.80 59.38
N SER A 514 -4.60 -17.54 58.28
CA SER A 514 -5.79 -18.31 57.90
C SER A 514 -5.48 -19.77 57.52
N ASN A 515 -4.22 -20.09 57.20
CA ASN A 515 -3.80 -21.38 56.65
C ASN A 515 -4.65 -21.84 55.44
N LYS A 516 -5.22 -20.88 54.69
CA LYS A 516 -5.98 -21.14 53.48
C LYS A 516 -5.06 -21.09 52.26
N LYS A 517 -5.47 -21.81 51.22
CA LYS A 517 -4.72 -21.94 49.98
C LYS A 517 -5.20 -20.96 48.91
N TRP A 518 -6.51 -20.76 48.85
CA TRP A 518 -7.17 -20.05 47.77
C TRP A 518 -7.76 -18.73 48.25
N PHE A 519 -7.54 -17.67 47.48
CA PHE A 519 -7.99 -16.31 47.79
C PHE A 519 -8.67 -15.70 46.56
N PRO A 520 -9.68 -14.83 46.72
CA PRO A 520 -10.35 -14.19 45.58
C PRO A 520 -9.37 -13.47 44.66
N TYR A 521 -9.56 -13.65 43.35
CA TYR A 521 -8.71 -13.05 42.34
C TYR A 521 -9.55 -12.39 41.26
N ASN A 522 -9.42 -11.06 41.16
CA ASN A 522 -10.07 -10.30 40.10
C ASN A 522 -9.27 -10.46 38.80
N LYS A 523 -9.71 -11.39 37.97
CA LYS A 523 -9.28 -11.48 36.58
C LYS A 523 -10.19 -10.60 35.74
N GLY A 524 -9.64 -9.89 34.77
CA GLY A 524 -10.45 -9.22 33.74
C GLY A 524 -11.46 -10.19 33.12
N GLY A 525 -12.55 -9.68 32.55
CA GLY A 525 -13.61 -10.51 31.99
C GLY A 525 -14.65 -9.69 31.26
N SER A 526 -15.84 -10.25 31.07
CA SER A 526 -16.96 -9.56 30.43
C SER A 526 -17.31 -8.25 31.13
N TYR A 527 -17.81 -7.28 30.36
CA TYR A 527 -18.31 -6.02 30.88
C TYR A 527 -19.44 -6.25 31.91
N ARG A 528 -19.32 -5.64 33.10
CA ARG A 528 -20.35 -5.62 34.14
C ARG A 528 -20.40 -4.22 34.78
N LYS A 529 -21.61 -3.71 35.04
CA LYS A 529 -21.82 -2.34 35.58
C LYS A 529 -21.70 -2.25 37.10
N TRP A 530 -22.19 -3.25 37.82
CA TRP A 530 -22.44 -3.16 39.27
C TRP A 530 -21.72 -4.21 40.12
N TYR A 531 -21.05 -5.18 39.49
CA TYR A 531 -20.43 -6.31 40.17
C TYR A 531 -19.23 -6.83 39.37
N GLY A 532 -18.14 -7.19 40.06
CA GLY A 532 -16.93 -7.72 39.41
C GLY A 532 -17.10 -9.14 38.85
N ASN A 533 -16.17 -9.55 37.99
CA ASN A 533 -16.03 -10.95 37.58
C ASN A 533 -15.27 -11.73 38.68
N TYR A 534 -15.97 -12.16 39.72
CA TYR A 534 -15.39 -12.91 40.86
C TYR A 534 -15.40 -14.42 40.64
N ASP A 535 -15.11 -14.86 39.41
CA ASP A 535 -15.16 -16.27 39.06
C ASP A 535 -13.92 -17.02 39.57
N TYR A 536 -12.79 -16.31 39.75
CA TYR A 536 -11.50 -16.91 40.03
C TYR A 536 -11.03 -16.75 41.47
N VAL A 537 -10.31 -17.77 41.94
CA VAL A 537 -9.44 -17.76 43.11
C VAL A 537 -8.01 -18.04 42.69
N VAL A 538 -7.06 -17.42 43.38
CA VAL A 538 -5.62 -17.62 43.20
C VAL A 538 -5.06 -18.45 44.35
N ASN A 539 -4.18 -19.39 44.02
CA ASN A 539 -3.37 -20.07 45.01
C ASN A 539 -2.30 -19.09 45.52
N TRP A 540 -2.46 -18.64 46.75
CA TRP A 540 -1.54 -17.73 47.45
C TRP A 540 -1.16 -18.29 48.83
N GLU A 541 -1.11 -19.61 48.94
CA GLU A 541 -0.66 -20.34 50.11
C GLU A 541 0.75 -19.87 50.50
N ASN A 542 0.97 -19.56 51.78
CA ASN A 542 2.26 -19.12 52.30
C ASN A 542 2.88 -17.86 51.63
N ASP A 543 2.04 -16.95 51.09
CA ASP A 543 2.46 -15.71 50.40
C ASP A 543 2.93 -15.86 48.95
N GLY A 544 2.60 -16.97 48.30
CA GLY A 544 2.93 -17.22 46.89
C GLY A 544 3.96 -18.32 46.69
#